data_AF-A0A5J4X7W5-F1
#
_entry.id   AF-A0A5J4X7W5-F1
#
_cell.length_a   1.000
_cell.length_b   1.000
_cell.length_c   1.000
_cell.angle_alpha   90.00
_cell.angle_beta   90.00
_cell.angle_gamma   90.00
#
_symmetry.space_group_name_H-M   'P 1'
#
loop_
_entity.id
_entity.type
_entity.pdbx_description
1 polymer ?
#
loop_
_entity_poly.entity_id
_entity_poly.type
_entity_poly.pdbx_seq_one_letter_code
_entity_poly.pdbx_strand_id
1 'polypeptide(L)'
;MSSLQSWRDLNIDEVNEKVNQICPLQSDLTDSEKIIFSVLRDAIKEKGLPIQLRIAGGWVRDKLLNIQSKDLDFTTDKLTGVEFANIILDFLKRNNRLDLAGRISVIKANPEKSKHLETAHMRLCGIDVDFVGLRKETYKQDSRCPIIEVGEAAEDALRRDLTINALFYNVTQKIVEDLTGKGLIDLKNRVARTPIDPIQTLTDDPLRALRVIRFSCRLSLAIDPQLSEGLKIDEIHKRILTLISRERIGEEMIGIFLRSGDDMHRMHAVDGLRLIAAHKLNDVIFPLGQEKWNEQEISIGICIADAPE
;
A
#
# COMPACT_ATOMS: atom_id res chain seq x y z
N MET A 1 0.08 26.14 -18.49
CA MET A 1 1.34 25.40 -18.71
C MET A 1 2.46 25.91 -17.78
N SER A 2 2.26 25.79 -16.48
CA SER A 2 3.21 26.14 -15.40
C SER A 2 2.45 25.72 -14.13
N SER A 3 2.85 24.77 -13.28
CA SER A 3 4.17 24.35 -12.85
C SER A 3 4.19 22.83 -12.61
N LEU A 4 4.68 22.06 -13.57
CA LEU A 4 5.24 20.73 -13.30
C LEU A 4 6.59 20.98 -12.65
N GLN A 5 6.58 21.09 -11.32
CA GLN A 5 7.80 21.18 -10.54
C GLN A 5 8.62 19.93 -10.84
N SER A 6 9.68 20.14 -11.62
CA SER A 6 10.72 19.21 -12.06
C SER A 6 10.97 18.09 -11.03
N TRP A 7 10.46 16.89 -11.31
CA TRP A 7 10.73 15.61 -10.63
C TRP A 7 12.17 15.14 -10.93
N ARG A 8 13.14 16.00 -10.62
CA ARG A 8 14.56 15.82 -10.94
C ARG A 8 15.06 14.51 -10.33
N ASP A 9 15.48 13.63 -11.22
CA ASP A 9 16.54 12.65 -11.07
C ASP A 9 16.49 11.87 -9.75
N LEU A 10 15.41 11.11 -9.56
CA LEU A 10 15.48 9.96 -8.66
C LEU A 10 16.62 9.08 -9.16
N ASN A 11 17.46 8.62 -8.24
CA ASN A 11 18.59 7.71 -8.47
C ASN A 11 18.17 6.32 -9.01
N ILE A 12 16.97 6.20 -9.59
CA ILE A 12 16.44 5.07 -10.34
C ILE A 12 17.22 4.86 -11.64
N ASP A 13 17.94 5.88 -12.14
CA ASP A 13 18.86 5.68 -13.27
C ASP A 13 20.05 4.75 -12.91
N GLU A 14 20.32 4.52 -11.63
CA GLU A 14 21.27 3.52 -11.13
C GLU A 14 20.62 2.13 -10.87
N VAL A 15 19.40 1.87 -11.35
CA VAL A 15 18.83 0.51 -11.31
C VAL A 15 19.75 -0.42 -12.09
N ASN A 16 20.48 -1.25 -11.34
CA ASN A 16 21.41 -2.20 -11.91
C ASN A 16 20.58 -3.30 -12.59
N GLU A 17 20.61 -3.42 -13.92
CA GLU A 17 19.79 -4.40 -14.68
C GLU A 17 19.95 -5.86 -14.20
N LYS A 18 21.00 -6.15 -13.43
CA LYS A 18 21.29 -7.46 -12.84
C LYS A 18 20.79 -7.65 -11.41
N VAL A 19 20.39 -6.59 -10.72
CA VAL A 19 19.98 -6.64 -9.31
C VAL A 19 18.88 -5.59 -9.11
N ASN A 20 17.64 -6.02 -8.88
CA ASN A 20 16.45 -5.19 -8.60
C ASN A 20 16.57 -4.38 -7.28
N GLN A 21 17.65 -3.63 -7.11
CA GLN A 21 18.05 -2.95 -5.88
C GLN A 21 18.61 -1.55 -6.20
N ILE A 22 18.28 -0.58 -5.34
CA ILE A 22 18.81 0.80 -5.40
C ILE A 22 19.43 1.17 -4.04
N CYS A 23 20.54 1.93 -4.06
CA CYS A 23 21.28 2.48 -2.91
C CYS A 23 21.03 4.01 -2.76
N PRO A 24 21.10 4.60 -1.54
CA PRO A 24 20.05 4.54 -0.53
C PRO A 24 19.30 5.86 -0.30
N LEU A 25 18.05 5.76 0.18
CA LEU A 25 17.19 6.83 0.76
C LEU A 25 17.78 7.53 2.01
N GLN A 26 19.06 7.34 2.34
CA GLN A 26 19.64 7.76 3.63
C GLN A 26 19.69 9.28 3.81
N SER A 27 19.85 10.03 2.73
CA SER A 27 19.79 11.50 2.78
C SER A 27 18.41 12.02 3.17
N ASP A 28 17.37 11.22 2.94
CA ASP A 28 15.96 11.63 3.01
C ASP A 28 15.25 11.10 4.27
N LEU A 29 16.02 10.47 5.17
CA LEU A 29 15.54 10.06 6.48
C LEU A 29 15.47 11.26 7.42
N THR A 30 14.32 11.44 8.04
CA THR A 30 14.13 12.35 9.17
C THR A 30 14.94 11.88 10.37
N ASP A 31 15.21 12.77 11.31
CA ASP A 31 15.97 12.42 12.52
C ASP A 31 15.22 11.41 13.39
N SER A 32 13.89 11.49 13.46
CA SER A 32 13.05 10.49 14.11
C SER A 32 13.21 9.11 13.45
N GLU A 33 13.18 9.01 12.12
CA GLU A 33 13.39 7.73 11.41
C GLU A 33 14.79 7.16 11.68
N LYS A 34 15.83 8.01 11.67
CA LYS A 34 17.21 7.58 12.00
C LYS A 34 17.30 7.00 13.41
N ILE A 35 16.66 7.65 14.39
CA ILE A 35 16.63 7.19 15.78
C ILE A 35 15.88 5.85 15.88
N ILE A 36 14.69 5.75 15.29
CA ILE A 36 13.90 4.51 15.28
C ILE A 36 14.74 3.38 14.67
N PHE A 37 15.35 3.59 13.50
CA PHE A 37 16.14 2.54 12.85
C PHE A 37 17.35 2.13 13.67
N SER A 38 17.98 3.06 14.40
CA SER A 38 19.06 2.72 15.34
C SER A 38 18.55 1.84 16.47
N VAL A 39 17.47 2.26 17.15
CA VAL A 39 16.87 1.52 18.26
C VAL A 39 16.51 0.10 17.84
N LEU A 40 15.85 -0.08 16.69
CA LEU A 40 15.43 -1.38 16.21
C LEU A 40 16.65 -2.28 15.89
N ARG A 41 17.68 -1.74 15.22
CA ARG A 41 18.91 -2.49 14.92
C ARG A 41 19.66 -2.89 16.19
N ASP A 42 19.78 -1.98 17.15
CA ASP A 42 20.48 -2.23 18.40
C ASP A 42 19.76 -3.29 19.24
N ALA A 43 18.42 -3.24 19.28
CA ALA A 43 17.60 -4.26 19.94
C ALA A 43 17.76 -5.65 19.30
N ILE A 44 17.77 -5.75 17.97
CA ILE A 44 18.01 -7.01 17.24
C ILE A 44 19.41 -7.55 17.53
N LYS A 45 20.42 -6.67 17.48
CA LYS A 45 21.83 -7.03 17.71
C LYS A 45 22.05 -7.54 19.13
N GLU A 46 21.47 -6.86 20.12
CA GLU A 46 21.60 -7.23 21.53
C GLU A 46 20.97 -8.59 21.84
N LYS A 47 19.83 -8.92 21.22
CA LYS A 47 19.19 -10.23 21.35
C LYS A 47 19.87 -11.33 20.53
N GLY A 48 20.81 -10.99 19.66
CA GLY A 48 21.49 -11.96 18.77
C GLY A 48 20.56 -12.63 17.77
N LEU A 49 19.49 -11.93 17.36
CA LEU A 49 18.46 -12.51 16.51
C LEU A 49 18.86 -12.43 15.03
N PRO A 50 18.86 -13.54 14.28
CA PRO A 50 19.16 -13.54 12.85
C PRO A 50 17.93 -13.10 12.03
N ILE A 51 17.39 -11.91 12.30
CA ILE A 51 16.16 -11.37 11.72
C ILE A 51 16.49 -10.37 10.62
N GLN A 52 15.74 -10.42 9.52
CA GLN A 52 15.79 -9.40 8.48
C GLN A 52 14.65 -8.41 8.68
N LEU A 53 15.00 -7.20 9.09
CA LEU A 53 14.04 -6.11 9.29
C LEU A 53 13.84 -5.34 7.97
N ARG A 54 12.60 -5.29 7.51
CA ARG A 54 12.20 -4.53 6.32
C ARG A 54 11.11 -3.53 6.67
N ILE A 55 11.03 -2.45 5.92
CA ILE A 55 9.83 -1.60 5.84
C ILE A 55 9.12 -1.96 4.55
N ALA A 56 7.82 -2.14 4.57
CA ALA A 56 7.06 -2.60 3.40
C ALA A 56 6.10 -1.52 2.87
N GLY A 57 5.97 -1.45 1.55
CA GLY A 57 4.87 -0.76 0.88
C GLY A 57 4.91 0.76 0.90
N GLY A 58 3.88 1.38 1.50
CA GLY A 58 3.54 2.78 1.28
C GLY A 58 4.68 3.75 1.58
N TRP A 59 5.38 3.53 2.71
CA TRP A 59 6.51 4.34 3.10
C TRP A 59 7.65 4.32 2.07
N VAL A 60 7.98 3.15 1.52
CA VAL A 60 9.07 3.00 0.54
C VAL A 60 8.75 3.78 -0.73
N ARG A 61 7.54 3.61 -1.26
CA ARG A 61 7.03 4.33 -2.43
C ARG A 61 7.05 5.83 -2.20
N ASP A 62 6.46 6.28 -1.09
CA ASP A 62 6.31 7.70 -0.79
C ASP A 62 7.68 8.36 -0.61
N LYS A 63 8.62 7.72 0.09
CA LYS A 63 10.00 8.22 0.18
C LYS A 63 10.66 8.34 -1.18
N LEU A 64 10.53 7.33 -2.04
CA LEU A 64 11.01 7.40 -3.41
C LEU A 64 10.31 8.47 -4.25
N LEU A 65 9.12 8.93 -3.88
CA LEU A 65 8.42 10.05 -4.53
C LEU A 65 8.65 11.38 -3.81
N ASN A 66 9.50 11.42 -2.77
CA ASN A 66 9.70 12.57 -1.89
C ASN A 66 8.38 13.08 -1.25
N ILE A 67 7.49 12.15 -0.92
CA ILE A 67 6.24 12.36 -0.20
C ILE A 67 6.45 11.96 1.26
N GLN A 68 5.93 12.76 2.18
CA GLN A 68 5.99 12.43 3.60
C GLN A 68 4.94 11.37 3.97
N SER A 69 5.39 10.22 4.46
CA SER A 69 4.52 9.20 5.06
C SER A 69 4.29 9.46 6.55
N LYS A 70 3.18 8.95 7.09
CA LYS A 70 2.76 9.17 8.48
C LYS A 70 3.13 8.02 9.40
N ASP A 71 3.29 6.84 8.83
CA ASP A 71 3.41 5.55 9.48
C ASP A 71 4.56 4.72 8.88
N LEU A 72 5.05 3.77 9.69
CA LEU A 72 6.12 2.85 9.35
C LEU A 72 5.66 1.41 9.54
N ASP A 73 5.45 0.70 8.44
CA ASP A 73 5.10 -0.72 8.43
C ASP A 73 6.37 -1.59 8.40
N PHE A 74 6.86 -2.00 9.56
CA PHE A 74 7.97 -2.94 9.65
C PHE A 74 7.50 -4.37 9.53
N THR A 75 8.21 -5.14 8.70
CA THR A 75 8.01 -6.57 8.57
C THR A 75 9.20 -7.36 9.09
N THR A 76 8.92 -8.48 9.76
CA THR A 76 9.92 -9.43 10.25
C THR A 76 9.66 -10.83 9.69
N ASP A 77 10.73 -11.58 9.45
CA ASP A 77 10.72 -12.91 8.85
C ASP A 77 10.55 -14.06 9.86
N LYS A 78 10.88 -13.84 11.14
CA LYS A 78 10.96 -14.91 12.15
C LYS A 78 10.12 -14.70 13.39
N LEU A 79 9.62 -13.48 13.62
CA LEU A 79 8.85 -13.15 14.82
C LEU A 79 7.48 -12.62 14.46
N THR A 80 6.51 -12.83 15.34
CA THR A 80 5.25 -12.11 15.26
C THR A 80 5.48 -10.63 15.56
N GLY A 81 4.55 -9.78 15.12
CA GLY A 81 4.64 -8.34 15.40
C GLY A 81 4.67 -8.05 16.91
N VAL A 82 3.96 -8.85 17.70
CA VAL A 82 3.85 -8.70 19.16
C VAL A 82 5.13 -9.12 19.87
N GLU A 83 5.72 -10.26 19.49
CA GLU A 83 7.01 -10.69 20.01
C GLU A 83 8.09 -9.65 19.75
N PHE A 84 8.12 -9.11 18.53
CA PHE A 84 9.08 -8.09 18.16
C PHE A 84 8.85 -6.78 18.92
N ALA A 85 7.61 -6.31 19.04
CA ALA A 85 7.29 -5.12 19.83
C ALA A 85 7.69 -5.25 21.31
N ASN A 86 7.51 -6.43 21.91
CA ASN A 86 7.94 -6.69 23.29
C ASN A 86 9.47 -6.63 23.43
N ILE A 87 10.21 -7.15 22.46
CA ILE A 87 11.68 -7.05 22.43
C ILE A 87 12.11 -5.58 22.40
N ILE A 88 11.48 -4.75 21.56
CA ILE A 88 11.78 -3.32 21.48
C ILE A 88 11.46 -2.63 22.81
N LEU A 89 10.30 -2.91 23.41
CA LEU A 89 9.93 -2.35 24.71
C LEU A 89 10.95 -2.72 25.81
N ASP A 90 11.36 -3.98 25.88
CA ASP A 90 12.34 -4.44 26.87
C ASP A 90 13.72 -3.82 26.65
N PHE A 91 14.12 -3.62 25.39
CA PHE A 91 15.35 -2.90 25.05
C PHE A 91 15.29 -1.44 25.52
N LEU A 92 14.19 -0.73 25.24
CA LEU A 92 14.00 0.66 25.66
C LEU A 92 13.99 0.81 27.18
N LYS A 93 13.36 -0.11 27.92
CA LYS A 93 13.38 -0.15 29.39
C LYS A 93 14.79 -0.28 29.94
N ARG A 94 15.55 -1.26 29.46
CA ARG A 94 16.90 -1.56 29.98
C ARG A 94 17.92 -0.48 29.66
N ASN A 95 17.73 0.24 28.56
CA ASN A 95 18.60 1.34 28.15
C ASN A 95 18.11 2.72 28.64
N ASN A 96 17.07 2.78 29.47
CA ASN A 96 16.47 4.02 29.98
C ASN A 96 16.05 5.00 28.85
N ARG A 97 15.43 4.46 27.78
CA ARG A 97 14.98 5.17 26.57
C ARG A 97 13.46 5.11 26.37
N LEU A 98 12.70 4.90 27.45
CA LEU A 98 11.24 4.83 27.40
C LEU A 98 10.59 6.14 26.92
N ASP A 99 11.29 7.27 27.04
CA ASP A 99 10.88 8.57 26.53
C ASP A 99 10.63 8.57 25.02
N LEU A 100 11.28 7.67 24.27
CA LEU A 100 11.06 7.51 22.84
C LEU A 100 9.75 6.79 22.50
N ALA A 101 9.20 6.01 23.43
CA ALA A 101 8.04 5.17 23.20
C ALA A 101 6.76 5.78 23.80
N GLY A 102 5.72 5.84 22.98
CA GLY A 102 4.36 6.14 23.38
C GLY A 102 3.56 4.88 23.71
N ARG A 103 2.23 4.99 23.53
CA ARG A 103 1.30 3.88 23.78
C ARG A 103 1.58 2.71 22.84
N ILE A 104 1.57 1.50 23.41
CA ILE A 104 1.61 0.24 22.67
C ILE A 104 0.19 -0.32 22.61
N SER A 105 -0.25 -0.69 21.42
CA SER A 105 -1.53 -1.35 21.18
C SER A 105 -1.27 -2.68 20.48
N VAL A 106 -1.58 -3.79 21.16
CA VAL A 106 -1.48 -5.12 20.56
C VAL A 106 -2.80 -5.45 19.88
N ILE A 107 -2.73 -5.76 18.60
CA ILE A 107 -3.86 -6.25 17.83
C ILE A 107 -3.68 -7.76 17.69
N LYS A 108 -4.34 -8.50 18.58
CA LYS A 108 -4.36 -9.96 18.55
C LYS A 108 -5.00 -10.48 17.26
N ALA A 109 -4.56 -11.65 16.83
CA ALA A 109 -5.17 -12.34 15.70
C ALA A 109 -6.66 -12.60 16.00
N ASN A 110 -7.52 -12.13 15.10
CA ASN A 110 -8.94 -12.40 15.06
C ASN A 110 -9.36 -12.71 13.60
N PRO A 111 -9.39 -14.00 13.22
CA PRO A 111 -9.80 -14.43 11.89
C PRO A 111 -11.20 -13.96 11.48
N GLU A 112 -12.15 -13.88 12.42
CA GLU A 112 -13.53 -13.42 12.16
C GLU A 112 -13.59 -11.94 11.76
N LYS A 113 -12.59 -11.14 12.13
CA LYS A 113 -12.44 -9.74 11.73
C LYS A 113 -11.39 -9.53 10.63
N SER A 114 -11.03 -10.60 9.91
CA SER A 114 -9.98 -10.58 8.87
C SER A 114 -8.58 -10.23 9.41
N LYS A 115 -8.30 -10.45 10.70
CA LYS A 115 -7.00 -10.16 11.34
C LYS A 115 -6.26 -11.45 11.64
N HIS A 116 -5.67 -12.10 10.64
CA HIS A 116 -5.18 -13.47 10.82
C HIS A 116 -3.78 -13.59 11.45
N LEU A 117 -3.02 -12.50 11.56
CA LEU A 117 -1.74 -12.48 12.25
C LEU A 117 -1.75 -11.49 13.42
N GLU A 118 -1.01 -11.84 14.46
CA GLU A 118 -0.73 -10.92 15.55
C GLU A 118 0.13 -9.76 15.02
N THR A 119 -0.42 -8.56 15.16
CA THR A 119 0.25 -7.32 14.77
C THR A 119 0.38 -6.45 16.01
N ALA A 120 1.44 -5.66 16.05
CA ALA A 120 1.66 -4.74 17.15
C ALA A 120 1.82 -3.34 16.60
N HIS A 121 1.08 -2.42 17.19
CA HIS A 121 1.15 -1.01 16.92
C HIS A 121 1.84 -0.31 18.08
N MET A 122 2.82 0.54 17.79
CA MET A 122 3.58 1.29 18.77
C MET A 122 3.87 2.68 18.24
N ARG A 123 3.74 3.70 19.09
CA ARG A 123 4.24 5.03 18.73
C ARG A 123 5.70 5.18 19.15
N LEU A 124 6.61 5.46 18.21
CA LEU A 124 8.05 5.67 18.48
C LEU A 124 8.49 7.02 17.92
N CYS A 125 9.16 7.84 18.72
CA CYS A 125 9.65 9.17 18.32
C CYS A 125 8.56 10.04 17.67
N GLY A 126 7.32 9.92 18.15
CA GLY A 126 6.14 10.62 17.62
C GLY A 126 5.52 10.02 16.35
N ILE A 127 6.14 9.00 15.74
CA ILE A 127 5.71 8.30 14.52
C ILE A 127 4.97 7.02 14.90
N ASP A 128 3.91 6.71 14.15
CA ASP A 128 3.17 5.46 14.31
C ASP A 128 3.92 4.32 13.61
N VAL A 129 4.17 3.24 14.34
CA VAL A 129 4.99 2.11 13.90
C VAL A 129 4.19 0.82 14.06
N ASP A 130 4.00 0.12 12.95
CA ASP A 130 3.33 -1.17 12.91
C ASP A 130 4.35 -2.27 12.65
N PHE A 131 4.29 -3.32 13.47
CA PHE A 131 5.07 -4.54 13.30
C PHE A 131 4.16 -5.64 12.79
N VAL A 132 4.49 -6.13 11.59
CA VAL A 132 3.65 -7.03 10.82
C VAL A 132 4.45 -8.25 10.37
N GLY A 133 3.91 -9.46 10.56
CA GLY A 133 4.53 -10.65 9.99
C GLY A 133 4.39 -10.67 8.47
N LEU A 134 5.41 -11.16 7.77
CA LEU A 134 5.33 -11.49 6.35
C LEU A 134 4.27 -12.58 6.13
N ARG A 135 3.48 -12.44 5.07
CA ARG A 135 2.30 -13.28 4.87
C ARG A 135 2.30 -13.93 3.51
N LYS A 136 1.89 -15.20 3.51
CA LYS A 136 1.35 -15.87 2.34
C LYS A 136 -0.16 -15.93 2.47
N GLU A 137 -0.85 -15.55 1.41
CA GLU A 137 -2.32 -15.53 1.37
C GLU A 137 -2.82 -16.58 0.37
N THR A 138 -3.72 -17.45 0.82
CA THR A 138 -4.44 -18.39 -0.04
C THR A 138 -5.92 -18.07 -0.01
N TYR A 139 -6.47 -17.68 -1.16
CA TYR A 139 -7.86 -17.27 -1.28
C TYR A 139 -8.77 -18.46 -1.64
N LYS A 140 -9.97 -18.46 -1.05
CA LYS A 140 -11.06 -19.37 -1.44
C LYS A 140 -12.00 -18.66 -2.39
N GLN A 141 -12.66 -19.40 -3.28
CA GLN A 141 -13.55 -18.80 -4.27
C GLN A 141 -14.72 -17.99 -3.67
N ASP A 142 -15.19 -18.38 -2.48
CA ASP A 142 -16.39 -17.87 -1.81
C ASP A 142 -16.10 -16.86 -0.67
N SER A 143 -14.82 -16.58 -0.39
CA SER A 143 -14.43 -15.71 0.73
C SER A 143 -13.40 -14.68 0.29
N ARG A 144 -13.63 -13.43 0.68
CA ARG A 144 -12.64 -12.35 0.57
C ARG A 144 -11.56 -12.41 1.65
N CYS A 145 -11.77 -13.18 2.71
CA CYS A 145 -10.75 -13.39 3.74
C CYS A 145 -9.87 -14.58 3.35
N PRO A 146 -8.58 -14.38 3.06
CA PRO A 146 -7.67 -15.47 2.75
C PRO A 146 -7.33 -16.28 4.01
N ILE A 147 -6.90 -17.51 3.80
CA ILE A 147 -6.10 -18.24 4.79
C ILE A 147 -4.71 -17.61 4.76
N ILE A 148 -4.23 -17.15 5.93
CA ILE A 148 -2.93 -16.54 6.07
C ILE A 148 -1.96 -17.50 6.75
N GLU A 149 -0.80 -17.64 6.15
CA GLU A 149 0.35 -18.36 6.67
C GLU A 149 1.55 -17.42 6.78
N VAL A 150 2.55 -17.80 7.58
CA VAL A 150 3.84 -17.12 7.58
C VAL A 150 4.47 -17.31 6.21
N GLY A 151 4.78 -16.20 5.53
CA GLY A 151 5.33 -16.22 4.17
C GLY A 151 6.72 -15.59 4.09
N GLU A 152 7.33 -15.74 2.93
CA GLU A 152 8.56 -15.04 2.58
C GLU A 152 8.28 -13.63 2.04
N ALA A 153 9.31 -12.77 1.98
CA ALA A 153 9.15 -11.40 1.49
C ALA A 153 8.64 -11.36 0.05
N ALA A 154 9.05 -12.32 -0.79
CA ALA A 154 8.58 -12.42 -2.17
C ALA A 154 7.09 -12.80 -2.22
N GLU A 155 6.64 -13.72 -1.37
CA GLU A 155 5.21 -14.09 -1.28
C GLU A 155 4.36 -12.91 -0.77
N ASP A 156 4.88 -12.14 0.21
CA ASP A 156 4.22 -10.92 0.69
C ASP A 156 4.17 -9.82 -0.39
N ALA A 157 5.19 -9.73 -1.25
CA ALA A 157 5.22 -8.81 -2.38
C ALA A 157 4.12 -9.15 -3.40
N LEU A 158 4.03 -10.43 -3.77
CA LEU A 158 3.15 -10.91 -4.84
C LEU A 158 1.66 -10.82 -4.50
N ARG A 159 1.31 -10.90 -3.21
CA ARG A 159 -0.07 -10.73 -2.75
C ARG A 159 -0.51 -9.27 -2.65
N ARG A 160 0.31 -8.26 -2.95
CA ARG A 160 -0.09 -6.85 -2.82
C ARG A 160 -0.90 -6.37 -4.01
N ASP A 161 -1.49 -5.19 -3.86
CA ASP A 161 -2.36 -4.61 -4.89
C ASP A 161 -1.59 -4.13 -6.12
N LEU A 162 -0.52 -3.36 -5.92
CA LEU A 162 0.29 -2.79 -6.99
C LEU A 162 1.78 -3.08 -6.78
N THR A 163 2.53 -3.22 -7.87
CA THR A 163 4.00 -3.40 -7.87
C THR A 163 4.71 -2.30 -7.10
N ILE A 164 4.29 -1.04 -7.27
CA ILE A 164 4.83 0.12 -6.54
C ILE A 164 4.57 0.06 -5.03
N ASN A 165 3.56 -0.69 -4.58
CA ASN A 165 3.22 -0.88 -3.17
C ASN A 165 3.83 -2.17 -2.60
N ALA A 166 4.56 -2.92 -3.43
CA ALA A 166 5.23 -4.17 -3.09
C ALA A 166 6.76 -4.01 -2.94
N LEU A 167 7.23 -2.77 -2.88
CA LEU A 167 8.62 -2.44 -2.58
C LEU A 167 8.92 -2.62 -1.10
N PHE A 168 10.14 -3.07 -0.80
CA PHE A 168 10.64 -3.19 0.56
C PHE A 168 11.90 -2.33 0.73
N TYR A 169 12.13 -1.84 1.94
CA TYR A 169 13.40 -1.24 2.33
C TYR A 169 14.06 -2.10 3.42
N ASN A 170 15.21 -2.68 3.11
CA ASN A 170 15.98 -3.48 4.05
C ASN A 170 16.73 -2.53 5.01
N VAL A 171 16.34 -2.53 6.28
CA VAL A 171 16.86 -1.57 7.28
C VAL A 171 18.32 -1.84 7.63
N THR A 172 18.75 -3.10 7.50
CA THR A 172 20.12 -3.54 7.81
C THR A 172 21.06 -3.26 6.65
N GLN A 173 20.70 -3.73 5.46
CA GLN A 173 21.50 -3.54 4.24
C GLN A 173 21.36 -2.13 3.66
N LYS A 174 20.34 -1.38 4.09
CA LYS A 174 20.03 -0.03 3.64
C LYS A 174 19.78 0.06 2.14
N ILE A 175 19.07 -0.91 1.59
CA ILE A 175 18.75 -0.98 0.16
C ILE A 175 17.24 -1.07 -0.03
N VAL A 176 16.75 -0.56 -1.15
CA VAL A 176 15.40 -0.87 -1.62
C VAL A 176 15.44 -2.21 -2.35
N GLU A 177 14.49 -3.09 -2.05
CA GLU A 177 14.32 -4.41 -2.66
C GLU A 177 13.01 -4.42 -3.47
N ASP A 178 13.11 -4.70 -4.77
CA ASP A 178 11.95 -4.94 -5.64
C ASP A 178 11.83 -6.44 -5.98
N LEU A 179 11.03 -7.12 -5.17
CA LEU A 179 10.79 -8.56 -5.30
C LEU A 179 9.78 -8.90 -6.41
N THR A 180 9.12 -7.89 -6.98
CA THR A 180 8.27 -8.04 -8.17
C THR A 180 9.05 -7.91 -9.48
N GLY A 181 10.22 -7.25 -9.42
CA GLY A 181 11.04 -6.89 -10.57
C GLY A 181 10.46 -5.81 -11.48
N LYS A 182 9.30 -5.23 -11.13
CA LYS A 182 8.63 -4.19 -11.91
C LYS A 182 8.29 -2.94 -11.10
N GLY A 183 8.27 -3.01 -9.77
CA GLY A 183 7.86 -1.91 -8.89
C GLY A 183 8.68 -0.64 -9.08
N LEU A 184 10.01 -0.74 -9.24
CA LEU A 184 10.86 0.44 -9.43
C LEU A 184 10.64 1.11 -10.79
N ILE A 185 10.54 0.32 -11.85
CA ILE A 185 10.31 0.84 -13.21
C ILE A 185 8.88 1.35 -13.38
N ASP A 186 7.89 0.69 -12.79
CA ASP A 186 6.50 1.14 -12.77
C ASP A 186 6.36 2.43 -11.95
N LEU A 187 7.12 2.59 -10.85
CA LEU A 187 7.15 3.84 -10.08
C LEU A 187 7.72 5.00 -10.91
N LYS A 188 8.84 4.76 -11.60
CA LYS A 188 9.46 5.74 -12.52
C LYS A 188 8.52 6.14 -13.66
N ASN A 189 7.85 5.15 -14.25
CA ASN A 189 6.95 5.35 -15.39
C ASN A 189 5.52 5.72 -14.99
N ARG A 190 5.23 5.84 -13.69
CA ARG A 190 3.89 6.09 -13.14
C ARG A 190 2.83 5.11 -13.64
N VAL A 191 3.11 3.82 -13.52
CA VAL A 191 2.22 2.75 -13.96
C VAL A 191 1.59 2.06 -12.75
N ALA A 192 0.27 1.91 -12.74
CA ALA A 192 -0.45 1.03 -11.84
C ALA A 192 -0.53 -0.36 -12.46
N ARG A 193 0.32 -1.27 -11.98
CA ARG A 193 0.38 -2.68 -12.39
C ARG A 193 0.28 -3.59 -11.17
N THR A 194 -0.39 -4.73 -11.32
CA THR A 194 -0.46 -5.77 -10.28
C THR A 194 0.83 -6.61 -10.25
N PRO A 195 1.26 -7.12 -9.08
CA PRO A 195 2.45 -7.99 -8.98
C PRO A 195 2.31 -9.33 -9.73
N ILE A 196 1.10 -9.89 -9.72
CA ILE A 196 0.73 -11.11 -10.44
C ILE A 196 -0.32 -10.78 -11.52
N ASP A 197 -0.85 -11.81 -12.18
CA ASP A 197 -1.92 -11.67 -13.17
C ASP A 197 -3.05 -10.77 -12.64
N PRO A 198 -3.50 -9.76 -13.42
CA PRO A 198 -4.56 -8.87 -13.00
C PRO A 198 -5.87 -9.56 -12.67
N ILE A 199 -6.26 -10.59 -13.43
CA ILE A 199 -7.51 -11.31 -13.21
C ILE A 199 -7.44 -12.06 -11.89
N GLN A 200 -6.32 -12.75 -11.64
CA GLN A 200 -6.08 -13.40 -10.36
C GLN A 200 -6.12 -12.38 -9.20
N THR A 201 -5.38 -11.26 -9.32
CA THR A 201 -5.33 -10.21 -8.29
C THR A 201 -6.71 -9.67 -7.92
N LEU A 202 -7.54 -9.39 -8.93
CA LEU A 202 -8.89 -8.87 -8.74
C LEU A 202 -9.88 -9.94 -8.27
N THR A 203 -9.64 -11.22 -8.61
CA THR A 203 -10.45 -12.34 -8.13
C THR A 203 -10.19 -12.62 -6.66
N ASP A 204 -8.93 -12.58 -6.25
CA ASP A 204 -8.45 -12.82 -4.88
C ASP A 204 -8.99 -11.76 -3.91
N ASP A 205 -8.78 -10.47 -4.20
CA ASP A 205 -9.44 -9.37 -3.46
C ASP A 205 -10.08 -8.35 -4.41
N PRO A 206 -11.39 -8.46 -4.65
CA PRO A 206 -12.11 -7.54 -5.54
C PRO A 206 -12.07 -6.08 -5.10
N LEU A 207 -11.80 -5.77 -3.83
CA LEU A 207 -11.62 -4.38 -3.38
C LEU A 207 -10.43 -3.71 -4.09
N ARG A 208 -9.45 -4.49 -4.57
CA ARG A 208 -8.31 -3.97 -5.32
C ARG A 208 -8.73 -3.20 -6.56
N ALA A 209 -9.88 -3.51 -7.17
CA ALA A 209 -10.40 -2.71 -8.27
C ALA A 209 -10.55 -1.23 -7.90
N LEU A 210 -11.21 -0.95 -6.76
CA LEU A 210 -11.40 0.42 -6.26
C LEU A 210 -10.10 1.04 -5.77
N ARG A 211 -9.21 0.25 -5.16
CA ARG A 211 -7.89 0.71 -4.73
C ARG A 211 -7.01 1.14 -5.89
N VAL A 212 -7.05 0.41 -7.02
CA VAL A 212 -6.32 0.77 -8.25
C VAL A 212 -6.79 2.14 -8.73
N ILE A 213 -8.10 2.39 -8.77
CA ILE A 213 -8.64 3.72 -9.11
C ILE A 213 -8.11 4.77 -8.14
N ARG A 214 -8.20 4.51 -6.84
CA ARG A 214 -7.73 5.43 -5.80
C ARG A 214 -6.26 5.79 -5.94
N PHE A 215 -5.37 4.80 -6.10
CA PHE A 215 -3.94 5.04 -6.27
C PHE A 215 -3.63 5.74 -7.58
N SER A 216 -4.35 5.40 -8.66
CA SER A 216 -4.19 6.06 -9.96
C SER A 216 -4.55 7.54 -9.89
N CYS A 217 -5.62 7.90 -9.17
CA CYS A 217 -5.98 9.30 -8.94
C CYS A 217 -4.94 10.00 -8.05
N ARG A 218 -4.62 9.39 -6.90
CA ARG A 218 -3.75 10.01 -5.88
C ARG A 218 -2.32 10.27 -6.38
N LEU A 219 -1.78 9.36 -7.18
CA LEU A 219 -0.38 9.41 -7.64
C LEU A 219 -0.26 9.73 -9.14
N SER A 220 -1.38 10.04 -9.80
CA SER A 220 -1.48 10.27 -11.25
C SER A 220 -0.84 9.16 -12.07
N LEU A 221 -1.25 7.91 -11.81
CA LEU A 221 -0.74 6.72 -12.48
C LEU A 221 -1.58 6.37 -13.71
N ALA A 222 -0.93 5.90 -14.76
CA ALA A 222 -1.58 5.20 -15.86
C ALA A 222 -1.82 3.74 -15.48
N ILE A 223 -3.05 3.24 -15.67
CA ILE A 223 -3.38 1.84 -15.40
C ILE A 223 -2.80 0.97 -16.53
N ASP A 224 -2.09 -0.09 -16.16
CA ASP A 224 -1.58 -1.08 -17.12
C ASP A 224 -2.73 -1.64 -18.00
N PRO A 225 -2.54 -1.81 -19.32
CA PRO A 225 -3.62 -2.23 -20.21
C PRO A 225 -4.30 -3.55 -19.80
N GLN A 226 -3.54 -4.54 -19.32
CA GLN A 226 -4.12 -5.81 -18.90
C GLN A 226 -4.95 -5.63 -17.62
N LEU A 227 -4.48 -4.80 -16.70
CA LEU A 227 -5.24 -4.43 -15.51
C LEU A 227 -6.51 -3.64 -15.87
N SER A 228 -6.43 -2.70 -16.82
CA SER A 228 -7.59 -1.93 -17.30
C SER A 228 -8.67 -2.84 -17.88
N GLU A 229 -8.30 -3.84 -18.67
CA GLU A 229 -9.25 -4.83 -19.18
C GLU A 229 -9.81 -5.72 -18.06
N GLY A 230 -8.98 -6.13 -17.10
CA GLY A 230 -9.43 -6.89 -15.93
C GLY A 230 -10.49 -6.17 -15.09
N LEU A 231 -10.35 -4.85 -14.93
CA LEU A 231 -11.31 -4.02 -14.20
C LEU A 231 -12.70 -3.96 -14.85
N LYS A 232 -12.81 -4.24 -16.15
CA LYS A 232 -14.07 -4.18 -16.93
C LYS A 232 -14.84 -5.50 -16.93
N ILE A 233 -14.30 -6.55 -16.32
CA ILE A 233 -14.89 -7.90 -16.36
C ILE A 233 -16.09 -8.00 -15.42
N ASP A 234 -17.24 -8.38 -15.98
CA ASP A 234 -18.51 -8.54 -15.25
C ASP A 234 -18.40 -9.49 -14.04
N GLU A 235 -17.58 -10.55 -14.14
CA GLU A 235 -17.39 -11.48 -13.03
C GLU A 235 -16.66 -10.84 -11.84
N ILE A 236 -15.70 -9.93 -12.10
CA ILE A 236 -15.06 -9.14 -11.05
C ILE A 236 -16.10 -8.21 -10.39
N HIS A 237 -16.96 -7.57 -11.20
CA HIS A 237 -18.03 -6.69 -10.68
C HIS A 237 -18.99 -7.44 -9.77
N LYS A 238 -19.42 -8.64 -10.16
CA LYS A 238 -20.27 -9.51 -9.32
C LYS A 238 -19.56 -9.89 -8.02
N ARG A 239 -18.27 -10.21 -8.06
CA ARG A 239 -17.49 -10.51 -6.83
C ARG A 239 -17.40 -9.29 -5.92
N ILE A 240 -17.24 -8.08 -6.45
CA ILE A 240 -17.28 -6.87 -5.63
C ILE A 240 -18.64 -6.73 -4.94
N LEU A 241 -19.74 -6.85 -5.69
CA LEU A 241 -21.10 -6.72 -5.16
C LEU A 241 -21.46 -7.77 -4.10
N THR A 242 -20.90 -8.98 -4.21
CA THR A 242 -21.22 -10.11 -3.32
C THR A 242 -20.29 -10.22 -2.11
N LEU A 243 -18.99 -9.91 -2.26
CA LEU A 243 -17.99 -10.17 -1.22
C LEU A 243 -17.53 -8.91 -0.47
N ILE A 244 -17.81 -7.72 -0.98
CA ILE A 244 -17.32 -6.45 -0.40
C ILE A 244 -18.49 -5.70 0.24
N SER A 245 -18.35 -5.38 1.52
CA SER A 245 -19.35 -4.59 2.23
C SER A 245 -19.42 -3.16 1.69
N ARG A 246 -20.60 -2.54 1.80
CA ARG A 246 -20.84 -1.18 1.32
C ARG A 246 -19.99 -0.15 2.06
N GLU A 247 -19.68 -0.40 3.32
CA GLU A 247 -18.79 0.42 4.13
C GLU A 247 -17.37 0.46 3.53
N ARG A 248 -16.82 -0.70 3.14
CA ARG A 248 -15.48 -0.76 2.53
C ARG A 248 -15.44 -0.12 1.14
N ILE A 249 -16.50 -0.24 0.36
CA ILE A 249 -16.65 0.53 -0.88
C ILE A 249 -16.61 2.02 -0.55
N GLY A 250 -17.39 2.46 0.45
CA GLY A 250 -17.43 3.84 0.91
C GLY A 250 -16.06 4.39 1.36
N GLU A 251 -15.26 3.59 2.07
CA GLU A 251 -13.89 3.97 2.46
C GLU A 251 -12.97 4.24 1.25
N GLU A 252 -13.04 3.40 0.22
CA GLU A 252 -12.26 3.62 -1.01
C GLU A 252 -12.81 4.84 -1.79
N MET A 253 -14.13 5.04 -1.85
CA MET A 253 -14.73 6.23 -2.47
C MET A 253 -14.33 7.52 -1.74
N ILE A 254 -14.31 7.50 -0.41
CA ILE A 254 -13.76 8.57 0.42
C ILE A 254 -12.29 8.80 0.06
N GLY A 255 -11.50 7.75 -0.09
CA GLY A 255 -10.11 7.89 -0.49
C GLY A 255 -9.90 8.43 -1.91
N ILE A 256 -10.86 8.22 -2.83
CA ILE A 256 -10.84 8.75 -4.19
C ILE A 256 -11.22 10.24 -4.20
N PHE A 257 -12.24 10.63 -3.45
CA PHE A 257 -12.80 11.98 -3.51
C PHE A 257 -12.29 12.95 -2.44
N LEU A 258 -11.97 12.44 -1.24
CA LEU A 258 -11.57 13.27 -0.11
C LEU A 258 -10.05 13.33 0.00
N ARG A 259 -9.58 14.57 0.10
CA ARG A 259 -8.18 14.95 0.29
C ARG A 259 -7.62 14.32 1.57
N SER A 260 -6.46 13.69 1.47
CA SER A 260 -5.66 13.26 2.63
C SER A 260 -4.31 13.97 2.62
N GLY A 261 -4.17 15.13 3.28
CA GLY A 261 -2.88 15.86 3.39
C GLY A 261 -2.79 17.16 2.56
N ASP A 262 -1.60 17.72 2.36
CA ASP A 262 -1.36 19.03 1.70
C ASP A 262 -1.23 19.01 0.16
N ASP A 263 -1.72 17.95 -0.49
CA ASP A 263 -1.68 17.85 -1.96
C ASP A 263 -2.57 18.89 -2.65
N MET A 264 -1.95 19.74 -3.47
CA MET A 264 -2.49 20.96 -4.07
C MET A 264 -3.27 20.74 -5.38
N HIS A 265 -3.63 19.50 -5.73
CA HIS A 265 -4.24 19.20 -7.03
C HIS A 265 -5.75 18.93 -6.91
N ARG A 266 -6.56 19.92 -7.31
CA ARG A 266 -8.03 19.87 -7.37
C ARG A 266 -8.59 18.82 -8.36
N MET A 267 -7.76 18.17 -9.18
CA MET A 267 -8.20 17.29 -10.28
C MET A 267 -8.57 15.84 -9.87
N HIS A 268 -8.26 15.40 -8.64
CA HIS A 268 -8.36 13.98 -8.28
C HIS A 268 -9.80 13.42 -8.27
N ALA A 269 -10.80 14.21 -7.88
CA ALA A 269 -12.18 13.73 -7.79
C ALA A 269 -12.80 13.50 -9.18
N VAL A 270 -12.57 14.42 -10.12
CA VAL A 270 -13.05 14.31 -11.50
C VAL A 270 -12.36 13.15 -12.22
N ASP A 271 -11.05 13.02 -12.06
CA ASP A 271 -10.29 11.88 -12.60
C ASP A 271 -10.79 10.55 -12.01
N GLY A 272 -11.14 10.55 -10.73
CA GLY A 272 -11.81 9.43 -10.07
C GLY A 272 -13.12 9.03 -10.75
N LEU A 273 -14.03 9.98 -10.97
CA LEU A 273 -15.29 9.74 -11.68
C LEU A 273 -15.05 9.22 -13.10
N ARG A 274 -14.11 9.83 -13.83
CA ARG A 274 -13.75 9.40 -15.20
C ARG A 274 -13.22 7.98 -15.22
N LEU A 275 -12.32 7.63 -14.30
CA LEU A 275 -11.76 6.29 -14.20
C LEU A 275 -12.81 5.26 -13.78
N ILE A 276 -13.68 5.59 -12.83
CA ILE A 276 -14.82 4.73 -12.46
C ILE A 276 -15.69 4.44 -13.68
N ALA A 277 -16.04 5.48 -14.44
CA ALA A 277 -16.86 5.36 -15.64
C ALA A 277 -16.17 4.56 -16.74
N ALA A 278 -14.91 4.86 -17.05
CA ALA A 278 -14.13 4.18 -18.08
C ALA A 278 -13.96 2.67 -17.83
N HIS A 279 -14.03 2.25 -16.57
CA HIS A 279 -13.92 0.85 -16.16
C HIS A 279 -15.27 0.22 -15.77
N LYS A 280 -16.39 0.91 -16.03
CA LYS A 280 -17.76 0.44 -15.77
C LYS A 280 -18.01 0.07 -14.29
N LEU A 281 -17.32 0.72 -13.36
CA LEU A 281 -17.47 0.46 -11.93
C LEU A 281 -18.69 1.18 -11.31
N ASN A 282 -19.37 2.04 -12.06
CA ASN A 282 -20.60 2.75 -11.63
C ASN A 282 -21.67 1.79 -11.12
N ASP A 283 -21.95 0.71 -11.86
CA ASP A 283 -22.99 -0.28 -11.53
C ASP A 283 -22.68 -1.01 -10.20
N VAL A 284 -21.40 -1.11 -9.84
CA VAL A 284 -20.93 -1.75 -8.61
C VAL A 284 -21.00 -0.78 -7.43
N ILE A 285 -20.56 0.45 -7.65
CA ILE A 285 -20.52 1.49 -6.62
C ILE A 285 -21.92 2.01 -6.32
N PHE A 286 -22.77 2.20 -7.33
CA PHE A 286 -24.14 2.69 -7.23
C PHE A 286 -25.09 1.72 -7.91
N PRO A 287 -25.41 0.57 -7.28
CA PRO A 287 -26.26 -0.44 -7.88
C PRO A 287 -27.70 0.07 -8.01
N LEU A 288 -28.19 0.14 -9.24
CA LEU A 288 -29.57 0.54 -9.57
C LEU A 288 -30.53 -0.66 -9.76
N GLY A 289 -30.15 -1.85 -9.27
CA GLY A 289 -30.97 -3.06 -9.41
C GLY A 289 -30.89 -3.65 -10.82
N GLN A 290 -32.03 -3.74 -11.52
CA GLN A 290 -32.07 -4.23 -12.91
C GLN A 290 -31.67 -3.16 -13.93
N GLU A 291 -31.65 -1.90 -13.53
CA GLU A 291 -31.22 -0.79 -14.37
C GLU A 291 -29.69 -0.68 -14.32
N LYS A 292 -29.09 -0.38 -15.47
CA LYS A 292 -27.66 -0.04 -15.59
C LYS A 292 -27.53 1.43 -15.89
N TRP A 293 -26.42 2.02 -15.44
CA TRP A 293 -26.07 3.38 -15.85
C TRP A 293 -25.92 3.44 -17.38
N ASN A 294 -26.67 4.33 -18.03
CA ASN A 294 -26.53 4.55 -19.46
C ASN A 294 -25.43 5.59 -19.77
N GLU A 295 -24.92 5.58 -21.01
CA GLU A 295 -23.81 6.47 -21.41
C GLU A 295 -24.17 7.96 -21.29
N GLN A 296 -25.45 8.33 -21.44
CA GLN A 296 -25.90 9.71 -21.30
C GLN A 296 -25.90 10.16 -19.84
N GLU A 297 -26.36 9.32 -18.91
CA GLU A 297 -26.33 9.59 -17.46
C GLU A 297 -24.89 9.76 -16.96
N ILE A 298 -23.99 8.88 -17.40
CA ILE A 298 -22.56 8.95 -17.08
C ILE A 298 -21.95 10.23 -17.64
N SER A 299 -22.25 10.57 -18.89
CA SER A 299 -21.75 11.76 -19.56
C SER A 299 -22.21 13.05 -18.88
N ILE A 300 -23.51 13.15 -18.54
CA ILE A 300 -24.06 14.32 -17.84
C ILE A 300 -23.39 14.51 -16.48
N GLY A 301 -23.19 13.44 -15.71
CA GLY A 301 -22.51 13.49 -14.41
C GLY A 301 -21.07 14.00 -14.50
N ILE A 302 -20.33 13.61 -15.54
CA ILE A 302 -18.94 14.07 -15.77
C ILE A 302 -18.93 15.52 -16.27
N CYS A 303 -19.83 15.89 -17.19
CA CYS A 303 -19.88 17.25 -17.74
C CYS A 303 -20.26 18.32 -16.69
N ILE A 304 -21.09 18.00 -15.69
CA ILE A 304 -21.40 18.92 -14.58
C ILE A 304 -20.14 19.20 -13.74
N ALA A 305 -19.25 18.22 -13.59
CA ALA A 305 -18.00 18.39 -12.85
C ALA A 305 -16.94 19.22 -13.60
N ASP A 306 -17.05 19.33 -14.92
CA ASP A 306 -16.20 20.14 -15.79
C ASP A 306 -16.72 21.60 -15.97
N ALA A 307 -17.81 21.97 -15.30
CA ALA A 307 -18.31 23.34 -15.33
C ALA A 307 -17.34 24.28 -14.58
N PRO A 308 -16.85 25.37 -15.20
CA PRO A 308 -16.01 26.34 -14.51
C PRO A 308 -16.81 27.06 -13.39
N GLU A 309 -16.12 27.33 -12.27
CA GLU A 309 -16.61 28.21 -11.18
C GLU A 309 -17.09 29.58 -11.69
#